data_AF-A0A7J9G284-F1
#
_entry.id   AF-A0A7J9G284-F1
#
_cell.length_a   1.000
_cell.length_b   1.000
_cell.length_c   1.000
_cell.angle_alpha   90.00
_cell.angle_beta   90.00
_cell.angle_gamma   90.00
#
_symmetry.space_group_name_H-M   'P 1'
#
loop_
_entity.id
_entity.type
_entity.pdbx_description
1 polymer ?
#
loop_
_entity_poly.entity_id
_entity_poly.type
_entity_poly.pdbx_seq_one_letter_code
_entity_poly.pdbx_strand_id
1 'polypeptide(L)'
;LPLIPPYLKPGNPEFRNGVNFASAGAGALLETHQGLVVDLGTQIKYFKKVETSLRQELGVAKAKNLLSKAVYLIGIGGNDYLTKNSTMVTNEEFVSMVIGNLTLAV
;
A
#
# COMPACT_ATOMS: atom_id res chain seq x y z
N LEU A 1 -8.80 -1.68 -21.04
CA LEU A 1 -9.15 -2.03 -19.65
C LEU A 1 -9.64 -0.78 -18.93
N PRO A 2 -10.69 -0.86 -18.08
CA PRO A 2 -11.13 0.27 -17.27
C PRO A 2 -10.05 0.66 -16.24
N LEU A 3 -10.04 1.92 -15.82
CA LEU A 3 -9.12 2.40 -14.79
C LEU A 3 -9.42 1.73 -13.44
N ILE A 4 -8.36 1.31 -12.74
CA ILE A 4 -8.47 0.75 -11.39
C ILE A 4 -8.86 1.89 -10.42
N PRO A 5 -9.99 1.79 -9.71
CA PRO A 5 -10.45 2.87 -8.84
C PRO A 5 -9.57 3.01 -7.58
N PRO A 6 -9.35 4.22 -7.06
CA PRO A 6 -8.74 4.39 -5.75
C PRO A 6 -9.67 3.90 -4.65
N TYR A 7 -9.12 3.33 -3.57
CA TYR A 7 -9.90 2.83 -2.43
C TYR A 7 -10.81 3.88 -1.80
N LEU A 8 -10.36 5.14 -1.75
CA LEU A 8 -11.12 6.27 -1.19
C LEU A 8 -12.09 6.92 -2.20
N LYS A 9 -12.36 6.29 -3.34
CA LYS A 9 -13.37 6.78 -4.29
C LYS A 9 -14.75 6.81 -3.60
N PRO A 10 -15.46 7.94 -3.58
CA PRO A 10 -16.81 8.01 -3.00
C PRO A 10 -17.79 7.02 -3.65
N GLY A 11 -18.77 6.55 -2.86
CA GLY A 11 -19.79 5.58 -3.27
C GLY A 11 -19.52 4.16 -2.78
N ASN A 12 -20.13 3.17 -3.45
CA ASN A 12 -19.91 1.74 -3.20
C ASN A 12 -19.09 1.14 -4.37
N PRO A 13 -17.77 1.40 -4.45
CA PRO A 13 -16.94 0.84 -5.51
C PRO A 13 -16.87 -0.69 -5.43
N GLU A 14 -16.99 -1.33 -6.59
CA GLU A 14 -16.79 -2.78 -6.71
C GLU A 14 -15.29 -3.10 -6.83
N PHE A 15 -14.80 -3.98 -5.95
CA PHE A 15 -13.37 -4.30 -5.87
C PHE A 15 -12.96 -5.60 -6.56
N ARG A 16 -13.92 -6.35 -7.12
CA ARG A 16 -13.66 -7.64 -7.80
C ARG A 16 -12.63 -7.54 -8.93
N ASN A 17 -12.57 -6.38 -9.58
CA ASN A 17 -11.73 -6.13 -10.75
C ASN A 17 -10.44 -5.34 -10.42
N GLY A 18 -10.18 -5.08 -9.14
CA GLY A 18 -9.00 -4.34 -8.69
C GLY A 18 -9.34 -3.05 -7.95
N VAL A 19 -8.36 -2.58 -7.19
CA VAL A 19 -8.43 -1.37 -6.38
C VAL A 19 -7.03 -0.81 -6.15
N ASN A 20 -6.89 0.51 -6.14
CA ASN A 20 -5.63 1.19 -5.90
C ASN A 20 -5.60 1.76 -4.47
N PHE A 21 -4.63 1.32 -3.67
CA PHE A 21 -4.42 1.78 -2.30
C PHE A 21 -3.33 2.85 -2.18
N ALA A 22 -2.59 3.11 -3.26
CA ALA A 22 -1.43 3.99 -3.23
C ALA A 22 -1.81 5.44 -2.92
N SER A 23 -0.90 6.12 -2.23
CA SER A 23 -0.93 7.56 -2.00
C SER A 23 0.36 8.18 -2.52
N ALA A 24 0.23 9.19 -3.37
CA ALA A 24 1.38 9.94 -3.86
C ALA A 24 2.10 10.59 -2.67
N GLY A 25 3.43 10.50 -2.65
CA GLY A 25 4.25 11.00 -1.54
C GLY A 25 4.47 10.01 -0.40
N ALA A 26 3.74 8.89 -0.33
CA ALA A 26 3.95 7.89 0.71
C ALA A 26 5.32 7.21 0.59
N GLY A 27 5.95 6.98 1.74
CA GLY A 27 7.20 6.26 1.88
C GLY A 27 7.04 4.92 2.59
N ALA A 28 8.12 4.15 2.63
CA ALA A 28 8.22 2.95 3.46
C ALA A 28 8.33 3.31 4.95
N LEU A 29 8.90 4.47 5.26
CA LEU A 29 8.97 5.02 6.61
C LEU A 29 7.68 5.76 6.95
N LEU A 30 7.24 5.66 8.21
CA LEU A 30 6.01 6.29 8.69
C LEU A 30 6.10 7.83 8.67
N GLU A 31 7.32 8.33 8.87
CA GLU A 31 7.65 9.75 8.97
C GLU A 31 7.55 10.46 7.61
N THR A 32 7.64 9.72 6.49
CA THR A 32 7.65 10.28 5.14
C THR A 32 6.32 10.98 4.84
N HIS A 33 6.37 12.32 4.78
CA HIS A 33 5.20 13.21 4.62
C HIS A 33 4.06 12.94 5.60
N GLN A 34 4.41 12.60 6.85
CA GLN A 34 3.45 12.25 7.89
C GLN A 34 2.30 13.27 8.01
N GLY A 35 1.07 12.77 8.05
CA GLY A 35 -0.16 13.58 8.15
C GLY A 35 -0.68 14.14 6.81
N LEU A 36 0.10 14.07 5.73
CA LEU A 36 -0.29 14.53 4.40
C LEU A 36 -0.62 13.39 3.42
N VAL A 37 -0.27 12.16 3.78
CA VAL A 37 -0.38 10.97 2.91
C VAL A 37 -1.11 9.83 3.62
N VAL A 38 -1.55 8.84 2.84
CA VAL A 38 -1.92 7.53 3.38
C VAL A 38 -0.64 6.70 3.49
N ASP A 39 -0.10 6.57 4.70
CA ASP A 39 1.13 5.81 4.97
C ASP A 39 0.98 4.32 4.57
N LEU A 40 2.11 3.65 4.30
CA LEU A 40 2.14 2.25 3.86
C LEU A 40 1.33 1.31 4.77
N GLY A 41 1.44 1.50 6.10
CA GLY A 41 0.69 0.71 7.07
C GLY A 41 -0.82 0.88 6.91
N THR A 42 -1.28 2.11 6.65
CA THR A 42 -2.69 2.40 6.36
C THR A 42 -3.13 1.85 5.00
N GLN A 43 -2.28 1.90 3.95
CA GLN A 43 -2.56 1.29 2.65
C GLN A 43 -2.80 -0.23 2.80
N ILE A 44 -1.97 -0.93 3.59
CA ILE A 44 -2.13 -2.36 3.90
C ILE A 44 -3.41 -2.62 4.70
N LYS A 45 -3.77 -1.75 5.65
CA LYS A 45 -5.05 -1.86 6.38
C LYS A 45 -6.24 -1.74 5.43
N TYR A 46 -6.18 -0.87 4.42
CA TYR A 46 -7.22 -0.78 3.39
C TYR A 46 -7.29 -2.05 2.53
N PHE A 47 -6.14 -2.61 2.14
CA PHE A 47 -6.12 -3.91 1.47
C PHE A 47 -6.81 -5.01 2.30
N LYS A 48 -6.50 -5.13 3.60
CA LYS A 48 -7.13 -6.11 4.50
C LYS A 48 -8.65 -5.90 4.63
N LYS A 49 -9.12 -4.65 4.60
CA LYS A 49 -10.56 -4.34 4.58
C LYS A 49 -11.22 -4.81 3.28
N VAL A 50 -10.58 -4.58 2.13
CA VAL A 50 -11.09 -5.06 0.84
C VAL A 50 -11.10 -6.59 0.78
N GLU A 51 -10.04 -7.25 1.24
CA GLU A 51 -10.01 -8.71 1.36
C GLU A 51 -11.18 -9.22 2.20
N THR A 52 -11.44 -8.59 3.36
CA THR A 52 -12.54 -8.97 4.25
C THR A 52 -13.90 -8.78 3.56
N SER A 53 -14.10 -7.65 2.88
CA SER A 53 -15.32 -7.37 2.12
C SER A 53 -15.53 -8.40 1.00
N LEU A 54 -14.49 -8.75 0.23
CA LEU A 54 -14.57 -9.78 -0.80
C LEU A 54 -14.92 -11.15 -0.22
N ARG A 55 -14.39 -11.51 0.97
CA ARG A 55 -14.75 -12.75 1.67
C ARG A 55 -16.22 -12.76 2.10
N GLN A 56 -16.75 -11.63 2.57
CA GLN A 56 -18.18 -11.50 2.93
C GLN A 56 -19.08 -11.60 1.70
N GLU A 57 -18.68 -10.99 0.59
CA GLU A 57 -19.49 -10.88 -0.62
C GLU A 57 -19.45 -12.16 -1.49
N LEU A 58 -18.29 -12.81 -1.60
CA LEU A 58 -18.08 -13.97 -2.48
C LEU A 58 -18.04 -15.30 -1.73
N GLY A 59 -17.87 -15.27 -0.41
CA GLY A 59 -17.48 -16.41 0.40
C GLY A 59 -15.96 -16.68 0.37
N VAL A 60 -15.47 -17.34 1.41
CA VAL A 60 -14.02 -17.53 1.68
C VAL A 60 -13.28 -18.21 0.52
N ALA A 61 -13.82 -19.30 -0.03
CA ALA A 61 -13.15 -20.07 -1.07
C ALA A 61 -12.99 -19.26 -2.38
N LYS A 62 -14.04 -18.55 -2.80
CA LYS A 62 -14.02 -17.74 -4.03
C LYS A 62 -13.12 -16.51 -3.87
N ALA A 63 -13.19 -15.84 -2.73
CA ALA A 63 -12.31 -14.71 -2.42
C ALA A 63 -10.83 -15.13 -2.41
N LYS A 64 -10.50 -16.28 -1.80
CA LYS A 64 -9.13 -16.83 -1.82
C LYS A 64 -8.64 -17.10 -3.24
N ASN A 65 -9.45 -17.74 -4.08
CA ASN A 65 -9.10 -18.03 -5.48
C ASN A 65 -8.96 -16.75 -6.33
N LEU A 66 -9.77 -15.71 -6.06
CA LEU A 66 -9.64 -14.42 -6.70
C LEU A 66 -8.30 -13.76 -6.33
N LEU A 67 -8.01 -13.64 -5.03
CA LEU A 67 -6.79 -13.00 -4.53
C LEU A 67 -5.52 -13.76 -4.95
N SER A 68 -5.55 -15.09 -4.96
CA SER A 68 -4.39 -15.89 -5.40
C SER A 68 -4.04 -15.73 -6.88
N LYS A 69 -4.96 -15.18 -7.68
CA LYS A 69 -4.76 -14.91 -9.11
C LYS A 69 -4.60 -13.41 -9.41
N ALA A 70 -4.71 -12.57 -8.39
CA ALA A 70 -4.55 -11.13 -8.55
C ALA A 70 -3.08 -10.79 -8.81
N VAL A 71 -2.86 -9.69 -9.53
CA VAL A 71 -1.54 -9.10 -9.71
C VAL A 71 -1.37 -8.00 -8.68
N TYR A 72 -0.26 -8.04 -7.94
CA TYR A 72 0.09 -7.05 -6.93
C TYR A 72 1.21 -6.16 -7.46
N LEU A 73 1.00 -4.85 -7.42
CA LEU A 73 1.99 -3.84 -7.78
C LEU A 73 2.25 -2.95 -6.57
N ILE A 74 3.51 -2.88 -6.13
CA ILE A 74 3.93 -2.08 -4.98
C ILE A 74 5.04 -1.15 -5.44
N GLY A 75 4.81 0.16 -5.31
CA GLY A 75 5.79 1.20 -5.61
C GLY A 75 5.91 2.13 -4.43
N ILE A 76 6.95 1.95 -3.62
CA ILE A 76 7.19 2.71 -2.38
C ILE A 76 8.71 2.75 -2.09
N GLY A 77 9.16 3.63 -1.19
CA GLY A 77 10.59 3.83 -0.91
C GLY A 77 11.18 5.08 -1.56
N GLY A 78 10.72 5.43 -2.78
CA GLY A 78 11.30 6.56 -3.53
C GLY A 78 11.16 7.91 -2.82
N ASN A 79 10.01 8.15 -2.17
CA ASN A 79 9.78 9.38 -1.43
C ASN A 79 10.68 9.49 -0.19
N ASP A 80 11.04 8.38 0.45
CA ASP A 80 11.92 8.37 1.62
C ASP A 80 13.30 8.95 1.26
N TYR A 81 13.83 8.61 0.07
CA TYR A 81 15.10 9.17 -0.42
C TYR A 81 15.00 10.64 -0.80
N LEU A 82 13.85 11.11 -1.31
CA LEU A 82 13.63 12.53 -1.61
C LEU A 82 13.53 13.38 -0.34
N THR A 83 13.05 12.79 0.75
CA THR A 83 12.93 13.46 2.06
C THR A 83 14.10 13.20 2.99
N LYS A 84 15.14 12.47 2.54
CA LYS A 84 16.29 12.12 3.38
C LYS A 84 17.03 13.37 3.85
N ASN A 85 17.12 13.56 5.16
CA ASN A 85 18.02 14.55 5.74
C ASN A 85 19.45 13.99 5.79
N SER A 86 20.36 14.59 5.03
CA SER A 86 21.71 14.06 4.77
C SER A 86 22.65 14.03 5.98
N THR A 87 22.25 14.61 7.12
CA THR A 87 23.12 14.81 8.28
C THR A 87 22.96 13.79 9.40
N MET A 88 21.93 12.94 9.39
CA MET A 88 21.59 12.09 10.56
C MET A 88 22.03 10.62 10.46
N VAL A 89 22.19 10.07 9.25
CA VAL A 89 22.50 8.64 9.04
C VAL A 89 23.31 8.43 7.75
N THR A 90 24.16 7.41 7.73
CA THR A 90 24.87 6.99 6.52
C THR A 90 23.89 6.54 5.44
N ASN A 91 24.35 6.43 4.19
CA ASN A 91 23.50 5.96 3.11
C ASN A 91 23.10 4.50 3.32
N GLU A 92 24.03 3.67 3.79
CA GLU A 92 23.87 2.25 4.03
C GLU A 92 22.85 1.98 5.14
N GLU A 93 22.91 2.72 6.24
CA GLU A 93 21.94 2.65 7.33
C GLU A 93 20.55 3.08 6.87
N PHE A 94 20.46 4.17 6.09
CA PHE A 94 19.19 4.65 5.58
C PHE A 94 18.54 3.67 4.60
N VAL A 95 19.31 3.09 3.68
CA VAL A 95 18.85 2.03 2.78
C VAL A 95 18.33 0.84 3.58
N SER A 96 19.07 0.43 4.62
CA SER A 96 18.67 -0.67 5.50
C SER A 96 17.36 -0.38 6.23
N MET A 97 17.15 0.87 6.67
CA MET A 97 15.92 1.30 7.33
C MET A 97 14.71 1.26 6.38
N VAL A 98 14.86 1.77 5.16
CA VAL A 98 13.80 1.79 4.13
C VAL A 98 13.44 0.36 3.71
N ILE A 99 14.43 -0.47 3.38
CA ILE A 99 14.21 -1.87 2.98
C ILE A 99 13.66 -2.69 4.14
N GLY A 100 14.16 -2.48 5.35
CA GLY A 100 13.70 -3.17 6.56
C GLY A 100 12.23 -2.90 6.84
N ASN A 101 11.79 -1.63 6.81
CA ASN A 101 10.39 -1.28 7.00
C ASN A 101 9.50 -1.84 5.89
N LEU A 102 9.95 -1.80 4.64
CA LEU A 102 9.21 -2.39 3.53
C LEU A 102 9.03 -3.91 3.72
N THR A 103 10.08 -4.61 4.13
CA THR A 103 10.06 -6.07 4.36
C THR A 103 9.14 -6.45 5.54
N LEU A 104 9.03 -5.60 6.57
CA LEU A 104 8.12 -5.85 7.68
C LEU A 104 6.65 -5.61 7.31
N ALA A 105 6.40 -4.79 6.31
CA ALA A 105 5.06 -4.37 5.92
C ALA A 105 4.38 -5.37 4.96
N VAL A 106 5.15 -6.01 4.08
CA VAL A 106 4.68 -6.89 2.99
C VAL A 106 4.94 -8.36 3.33
#